data_AF-A0A2V7VIX2-F1
#
_entry.id   AF-A0A2V7VIX2-F1
#
_cell.length_a   1.000
_cell.length_b   1.000
_cell.length_c   1.000
_cell.angle_alpha   90.00
_cell.angle_beta   90.00
_cell.angle_gamma   90.00
#
_symmetry.space_group_name_H-M   'P 1'
#
loop_
_entity.id
_entity.type
_entity.pdbx_description
1 polymer ?
#
loop_
_entity_poly.entity_id
_entity_poly.type
_entity_poly.pdbx_seq_one_letter_code
_entity_poly.pdbx_strand_id
1 'polypeptide(L)'
;MMCHVMGVADGRALRHAAHLGMAMQITNICRDVMEDWERRHIYLPDEVIGAAVARRLWERRGEPLPRELSGEIGSAVQRLLAQAAQLYRSGDTGMRWLSWRCALSVRTARYVYAAIGRVIESRNHDVWAGRAVVPVRTKLLHVTRAMTRGLLEAPSRLLSTTRTRVPSGLLRFSDGVVGE
;
A
#
# COMPACT_ATOMS: atom_id res chain seq x y z
N MET A 1 3.85 -12.06 -8.78
CA MET A 1 3.27 -12.04 -10.13
C MET A 1 3.79 -10.86 -10.98
N MET A 2 3.49 -9.60 -10.64
CA MET A 2 3.85 -8.44 -11.49
C MET A 2 5.35 -8.26 -11.75
N CYS A 3 6.22 -8.62 -10.79
CA CYS A 3 7.67 -8.57 -10.99
C CYS A 3 8.12 -9.40 -12.19
N HIS A 4 7.59 -10.60 -12.36
CA HIS A 4 7.95 -11.49 -13.46
C HIS A 4 7.45 -10.96 -14.81
N VAL A 5 6.27 -10.33 -14.84
CA VAL A 5 5.75 -9.62 -16.02
C VAL A 5 6.69 -8.46 -16.40
N MET A 6 7.27 -7.79 -15.41
CA MET A 6 8.28 -6.74 -15.62
C MET A 6 9.71 -7.29 -15.79
N GLY A 7 9.85 -8.62 -15.94
CA GLY A 7 11.13 -9.33 -16.03
C GLY A 7 11.87 -9.50 -14.71
N VAL A 8 11.55 -8.78 -13.64
CA VAL A 8 12.33 -8.81 -12.40
C VAL A 8 12.29 -10.16 -11.68
N ALA A 9 13.47 -10.63 -11.26
CA ALA A 9 13.67 -11.92 -10.63
C ALA A 9 14.68 -11.95 -9.46
N ASP A 10 15.41 -10.86 -9.21
CA ASP A 10 16.29 -10.74 -8.03
C ASP A 10 15.42 -10.87 -6.77
N GLY A 11 15.75 -11.83 -5.89
CA GLY A 11 14.97 -12.10 -4.68
C GLY A 11 14.80 -10.87 -3.76
N ARG A 12 15.77 -9.95 -3.74
CA ARG A 12 15.67 -8.68 -3.01
C ARG A 12 14.62 -7.76 -3.63
N ALA A 13 14.58 -7.70 -4.96
CA ALA A 13 13.57 -6.91 -5.67
C ALA A 13 12.15 -7.48 -5.45
N LEU A 14 12.02 -8.81 -5.39
CA LEU A 14 10.75 -9.49 -5.12
C LEU A 14 10.23 -9.16 -3.71
N ARG A 15 11.12 -9.09 -2.71
CA ARG A 15 10.76 -8.64 -1.35
C ARG A 15 10.23 -7.20 -1.35
N HIS A 16 10.96 -6.25 -1.94
CA HIS A 16 10.51 -4.85 -1.98
C HIS A 16 9.19 -4.68 -2.75
N ALA A 17 8.99 -5.45 -3.82
CA ALA A 17 7.73 -5.45 -4.55
C ALA A 17 6.57 -6.05 -3.73
N ALA A 18 6.81 -7.10 -2.94
CA ALA A 18 5.83 -7.63 -2.01
C ALA A 18 5.45 -6.59 -0.95
N HIS A 19 6.44 -5.90 -0.37
CA HIS A 19 6.20 -4.80 0.58
C HIS A 19 5.35 -3.69 -0.05
N LEU A 20 5.64 -3.31 -1.28
CA LEU A 20 4.85 -2.31 -2.00
C LEU A 20 3.39 -2.76 -2.18
N GLY A 21 3.17 -4.02 -2.58
CA GLY A 21 1.83 -4.60 -2.71
C GLY A 21 1.07 -4.64 -1.39
N MET A 22 1.73 -5.05 -0.30
CA MET A 22 1.14 -5.04 1.04
C MET A 22 0.75 -3.63 1.49
N ALA A 23 1.60 -2.63 1.25
CA ALA A 23 1.28 -1.23 1.58
C ALA A 23 0.02 -0.74 0.84
N MET A 24 -0.11 -1.08 -0.45
CA MET A 24 -1.29 -0.75 -1.25
C MET A 24 -2.55 -1.46 -0.75
N GLN A 25 -2.46 -2.75 -0.38
CA GLN A 25 -3.59 -3.50 0.18
C GLN A 25 -4.04 -2.96 1.53
N ILE A 26 -3.11 -2.66 2.43
CA ILE A 26 -3.41 -2.01 3.71
C ILE A 26 -4.12 -0.67 3.46
N THR A 27 -3.64 0.12 2.49
CA THR A 27 -4.28 1.39 2.13
C THR A 27 -5.71 1.20 1.61
N ASN A 28 -5.97 0.15 0.82
CA ASN A 28 -7.33 -0.18 0.37
C ASN A 28 -8.23 -0.55 1.55
N ILE A 29 -7.77 -1.44 2.45
CA ILE A 29 -8.51 -1.83 3.67
C ILE A 29 -8.89 -0.59 4.48
N CYS A 30 -7.95 0.33 4.73
CA CYS A 30 -8.22 1.56 5.47
C CYS A 30 -9.20 2.51 4.74
N ARG A 31 -9.15 2.57 3.40
CA ARG A 31 -10.01 3.43 2.59
C ARG A 31 -11.46 2.96 2.59
N ASP A 32 -11.66 1.66 2.57
CA ASP A 32 -12.95 1.04 2.22
C ASP A 32 -13.70 0.47 3.45
N VAL A 33 -13.26 0.72 4.69
CA VAL A 33 -13.87 0.18 5.93
C VAL A 33 -15.41 0.27 5.94
N MET A 34 -15.98 1.44 5.61
CA MET A 34 -17.45 1.61 5.55
C MET A 34 -18.09 0.81 4.42
N GLU A 35 -17.50 0.84 3.23
CA GLU A 35 -18.01 0.13 2.05
C GLU A 35 -17.93 -1.40 2.25
N ASP A 36 -16.87 -1.88 2.89
CA ASP A 36 -16.70 -3.28 3.26
C ASP A 36 -17.71 -3.69 4.33
N TRP A 37 -17.95 -2.84 5.33
CA TRP A 37 -18.96 -3.09 6.37
C TRP A 37 -20.38 -3.20 5.79
N GLU A 38 -20.77 -2.31 4.88
CA GLU A 38 -22.04 -2.37 4.15
C GLU A 38 -22.20 -3.68 3.37
N ARG A 39 -21.08 -4.22 2.86
CA ARG A 39 -21.01 -5.52 2.19
C ARG A 39 -20.89 -6.70 3.15
N ARG A 40 -21.00 -6.48 4.46
CA ARG A 40 -20.87 -7.47 5.54
C ARG A 40 -19.48 -8.11 5.62
N HIS A 41 -18.45 -7.37 5.21
CA HIS A 41 -17.05 -7.77 5.31
C HIS A 41 -16.33 -6.96 6.39
N ILE A 42 -15.34 -7.59 7.03
CA ILE A 42 -14.45 -6.96 8.02
C ILE A 42 -13.03 -7.37 7.65
N TYR A 43 -12.20 -6.40 7.28
CA TYR A 43 -10.79 -6.63 6.91
C TYR A 43 -9.80 -5.99 7.88
N LEU A 44 -10.27 -5.26 8.89
CA LEU A 44 -9.41 -4.76 9.97
C LEU A 44 -8.90 -5.95 10.79
N PRO A 45 -7.58 -6.13 10.95
CA PRO A 45 -7.06 -7.28 11.69
C PRO A 45 -7.40 -7.21 13.18
N ASP A 46 -7.76 -8.35 13.76
CA ASP A 46 -8.14 -8.49 15.17
C ASP A 46 -7.00 -8.07 16.12
N GLU A 47 -5.75 -8.34 15.73
CA GLU A 47 -4.56 -7.97 16.50
C GLU A 47 -4.35 -6.46 16.53
N VAL A 48 -4.84 -5.76 15.51
CA VAL A 48 -4.73 -4.31 15.43
C VAL A 48 -5.90 -3.65 16.12
N ILE A 49 -7.15 -4.06 15.86
CA ILE A 49 -8.33 -3.40 16.45
C ILE A 49 -8.63 -3.86 17.90
N GLY A 50 -8.10 -5.01 18.30
CA GLY A 50 -8.32 -5.64 19.59
C GLY A 50 -9.45 -6.66 19.54
N ALA A 51 -9.20 -7.86 20.09
CA ALA A 51 -10.13 -9.00 20.01
C ALA A 51 -11.54 -8.70 20.55
N ALA A 52 -11.66 -7.89 21.61
CA ALA A 52 -12.96 -7.52 22.17
C ALA A 52 -13.78 -6.64 21.21
N VAL A 53 -13.11 -5.70 20.52
CA VAL A 53 -13.74 -4.83 19.51
C VAL A 53 -14.09 -5.63 18.27
N ALA A 54 -13.15 -6.47 17.80
CA ALA A 54 -13.38 -7.37 16.67
C ALA A 54 -14.61 -8.26 16.91
N ARG A 55 -14.72 -8.89 18.09
CA ARG A 55 -15.90 -9.69 18.45
C ARG A 55 -17.20 -8.89 18.37
N ARG A 56 -17.23 -7.68 18.95
CA ARG A 56 -18.42 -6.80 18.88
C ARG A 56 -18.80 -6.44 17.44
N LEU A 57 -17.81 -6.22 16.57
CA LEU A 57 -18.04 -6.00 15.14
C LEU A 57 -18.60 -7.25 14.46
N TRP A 58 -18.07 -8.43 14.74
CA TRP A 58 -18.58 -9.68 14.20
C TRP A 58 -20.02 -9.98 14.63
N GLU A 59 -20.34 -9.76 15.91
CA GLU A 59 -21.68 -9.97 16.48
C GLU A 59 -22.74 -9.06 15.84
N ARG A 60 -22.35 -7.81 15.52
CA ARG A 60 -23.25 -6.79 14.95
C ARG A 60 -23.16 -6.69 13.42
N ARG A 61 -22.52 -7.67 12.78
CA ARG A 61 -22.35 -7.68 11.33
C ARG A 61 -23.71 -7.67 10.62
N GLY A 62 -23.95 -6.65 9.82
CA GLY A 62 -25.23 -6.44 9.12
C GLY A 62 -26.10 -5.33 9.74
N GLU A 63 -25.73 -4.82 10.91
CA GLU A 63 -26.24 -3.57 11.47
C GLU A 63 -25.44 -2.36 10.93
N PRO A 64 -25.91 -1.12 11.13
CA PRO A 64 -25.07 0.06 10.92
C PRO A 64 -23.78 0.00 11.76
N LEU A 65 -22.67 0.49 11.20
CA LEU A 65 -21.37 0.46 11.89
C LEU A 65 -21.46 1.21 13.24
N PRO A 66 -21.14 0.55 14.38
CA PRO A 66 -21.29 1.15 15.70
C PRO A 66 -20.42 2.41 15.88
N ARG A 67 -21.06 3.57 16.07
CA ARG A 67 -20.34 4.86 16.21
C ARG A 67 -19.55 4.95 17.51
N GLU A 68 -19.97 4.23 18.53
CA GLU A 68 -19.27 4.13 19.81
C GLU A 68 -17.89 3.44 19.69
N LEU A 69 -17.63 2.72 18.59
CA LEU A 69 -16.32 2.11 18.29
C LEU A 69 -15.41 2.99 17.41
N SER A 70 -15.80 4.25 17.17
CA SER A 70 -15.08 5.14 16.26
C SER A 70 -13.65 5.42 16.68
N GLY A 71 -13.38 5.52 17.98
CA GLY A 71 -12.04 5.71 18.51
C GLY A 71 -11.12 4.52 18.22
N GLU A 72 -11.61 3.31 18.45
CA GLU A 72 -10.87 2.07 18.26
C GLU A 72 -10.61 1.79 16.77
N ILE A 73 -11.63 2.00 15.92
CA ILE A 73 -11.51 1.87 14.46
C ILE A 73 -10.52 2.91 13.92
N GLY A 74 -10.67 4.18 14.31
CA GLY A 74 -9.76 5.25 13.87
C GLY A 74 -8.31 4.99 14.31
N SER A 75 -8.11 4.51 15.54
CA SER A 75 -6.81 4.11 16.06
C SER A 75 -6.21 2.92 15.28
N ALA A 76 -7.01 1.93 14.92
CA ALA A 76 -6.57 0.80 14.11
C ALA A 76 -6.17 1.25 12.69
N VAL A 77 -6.97 2.10 12.05
CA VAL A 77 -6.66 2.70 10.75
C VAL A 77 -5.35 3.50 10.79
N GLN A 78 -5.14 4.30 11.84
CA GLN A 78 -3.90 5.04 12.04
C GLN A 78 -2.67 4.10 12.13
N ARG A 79 -2.74 3.03 12.95
CA ARG A 79 -1.66 2.04 13.08
C ARG A 79 -1.35 1.35 11.74
N LEU A 80 -2.39 0.95 11.01
CA LEU A 80 -2.25 0.31 9.70
C LEU A 80 -1.61 1.25 8.68
N LEU A 81 -2.03 2.52 8.60
CA LEU A 81 -1.43 3.49 7.69
C LEU A 81 0.04 3.78 8.05
N ALA A 82 0.40 3.79 9.33
CA ALA A 82 1.79 3.89 9.76
C ALA A 82 2.64 2.68 9.28
N GLN A 83 2.09 1.46 9.36
CA GLN A 83 2.73 0.26 8.83
C GLN A 83 2.85 0.31 7.29
N ALA A 84 1.79 0.72 6.59
CA ALA A 84 1.84 0.93 5.15
C ALA A 84 2.92 1.95 4.76
N ALA A 85 3.11 3.02 5.52
CA ALA A 85 4.16 4.00 5.29
C ALA A 85 5.57 3.39 5.38
N GLN A 86 5.82 2.47 6.32
CA GLN A 86 7.09 1.73 6.42
C GLN A 86 7.30 0.82 5.19
N LEU A 87 6.27 0.05 4.83
CA LEU A 87 6.31 -0.84 3.67
C LEU A 87 6.48 -0.09 2.35
N TYR A 88 5.86 1.09 2.23
CA TYR A 88 6.04 1.99 1.10
C TYR A 88 7.49 2.46 0.94
N ARG A 89 8.17 2.80 2.04
CA ARG A 89 9.61 3.16 2.00
C ARG A 89 10.46 1.99 1.53
N SER A 90 10.16 0.78 2.01
CA SER A 90 10.84 -0.42 1.52
C SER A 90 10.57 -0.66 0.02
N GLY A 91 9.33 -0.47 -0.44
CA GLY A 91 8.98 -0.53 -1.85
C GLY A 91 9.71 0.50 -2.72
N ASP A 92 9.93 1.72 -2.20
CA ASP A 92 10.68 2.77 -2.88
C ASP A 92 12.15 2.35 -3.14
N THR A 93 12.80 1.64 -2.20
CA THR A 93 14.13 1.05 -2.40
C THR A 93 14.15 0.03 -3.54
N GLY A 94 13.05 -0.71 -3.73
CA GLY A 94 12.83 -1.68 -4.81
C GLY A 94 12.82 -1.11 -6.22
N MET A 95 12.62 0.20 -6.38
CA MET A 95 12.44 0.83 -7.70
C MET A 95 13.69 0.74 -8.56
N ARG A 96 14.89 0.57 -7.98
CA ARG A 96 16.17 0.48 -8.72
C ARG A 96 16.30 -0.76 -9.61
N TRP A 97 15.57 -1.83 -9.30
CA TRP A 97 15.59 -3.07 -10.09
C TRP A 97 14.63 -3.06 -11.28
N LEU A 98 13.81 -2.01 -11.41
CA LEU A 98 12.88 -1.85 -12.52
C LEU A 98 13.53 -1.09 -13.68
N SER A 99 13.17 -1.45 -14.91
CA SER A 99 13.43 -0.59 -16.08
C SER A 99 12.80 0.79 -15.86
N TRP A 100 13.31 1.83 -16.52
CA TRP A 100 12.83 3.19 -16.30
C TRP A 100 11.31 3.34 -16.56
N ARG A 101 10.78 2.67 -17.59
CA ARG A 101 9.35 2.69 -17.94
C ARG A 101 8.52 2.01 -16.86
N CYS A 102 8.95 0.83 -16.40
CA CYS A 102 8.26 0.12 -15.33
C CYS A 102 8.32 0.91 -14.01
N ALA A 103 9.48 1.46 -13.67
CA ALA A 103 9.66 2.28 -12.48
C ALA A 103 8.75 3.51 -12.49
N LEU A 104 8.56 4.16 -13.63
CA LEU A 104 7.65 5.30 -13.78
C LEU A 104 6.20 4.91 -13.44
N SER A 105 5.69 3.84 -14.05
CA SER A 105 4.32 3.35 -13.81
C SER A 105 4.11 2.93 -12.35
N VAL A 106 5.04 2.15 -11.80
CA VAL A 106 4.96 1.64 -10.42
C VAL A 106 5.04 2.81 -9.42
N ARG A 107 5.94 3.77 -9.64
CA ARG A 107 6.10 4.95 -8.79
C ARG A 107 4.86 5.85 -8.82
N THR A 108 4.22 5.98 -9.97
CA THR A 108 2.96 6.71 -10.11
C THR A 108 1.87 6.04 -9.25
N ALA A 109 1.66 4.73 -9.40
CA ALA A 109 0.69 3.99 -8.61
C ALA A 109 0.96 4.12 -7.11
N ARG A 110 2.21 3.94 -6.70
CA ARG A 110 2.70 4.15 -5.32
C ARG A 110 2.35 5.53 -4.75
N TYR A 111 2.48 6.59 -5.55
CA TYR A 111 2.15 7.94 -5.10
C TYR A 111 0.66 8.20 -5.00
N VAL A 112 -0.12 7.70 -5.96
CA VAL A 112 -1.59 7.79 -5.91
C VAL A 112 -2.11 7.08 -4.68
N TYR A 113 -1.63 5.87 -4.40
CA TYR A 113 -2.06 5.11 -3.24
C TYR A 113 -1.66 5.77 -1.92
N ALA A 114 -0.42 6.23 -1.75
CA ALA A 114 -0.06 6.96 -0.54
C ALA A 114 -0.80 8.31 -0.38
N ALA A 115 -1.32 8.88 -1.47
CA ALA A 115 -2.19 10.06 -1.39
C ALA A 115 -3.55 9.73 -0.80
N ILE A 116 -4.09 8.53 -1.05
CA ILE A 116 -5.31 8.05 -0.38
C ILE A 116 -5.08 8.02 1.13
N GLY A 117 -3.97 7.44 1.60
CA GLY A 117 -3.60 7.43 3.01
C GLY A 117 -3.60 8.83 3.64
N ARG A 118 -2.97 9.81 2.96
CA ARG A 118 -2.98 11.21 3.43
C ARG A 118 -4.37 11.84 3.49
N VAL A 119 -5.28 11.47 2.58
CA VAL A 119 -6.68 11.94 2.64
C VAL A 119 -7.37 11.37 3.89
N ILE A 120 -7.14 10.10 4.21
CA ILE A 120 -7.65 9.46 5.43
C ILE A 120 -7.08 10.15 6.68
N GLU A 121 -5.77 10.39 6.72
CA GLU A 121 -5.10 11.11 7.81
C GLU A 121 -5.68 12.53 7.98
N SER A 122 -5.91 13.26 6.89
CA SER A 122 -6.49 14.62 6.93
C SER A 122 -7.93 14.67 7.44
N ARG A 123 -8.63 13.53 7.42
CA ARG A 123 -9.96 13.34 7.99
C ARG A 123 -9.89 12.78 9.41
N ASN A 124 -8.74 12.88 10.08
CA ASN A 124 -8.50 12.30 11.41
C ASN A 124 -8.82 10.79 11.49
N HIS A 125 -8.61 10.05 10.39
CA HIS A 125 -8.91 8.63 10.31
C HIS A 125 -10.41 8.29 10.48
N ASP A 126 -11.28 9.27 10.26
CA ASP A 126 -12.72 9.09 10.30
C ASP A 126 -13.20 8.27 9.09
N VAL A 127 -13.63 7.03 9.34
CA VAL A 127 -14.18 6.15 8.30
C VAL A 127 -15.59 6.57 7.87
N TRP A 128 -16.35 7.25 8.73
CA TRP A 128 -17.71 7.73 8.42
C TRP A 128 -17.73 8.93 7.47
N ALA A 129 -16.59 9.60 7.29
CA ALA A 129 -16.40 10.62 6.24
C ALA A 129 -16.46 10.04 4.81
N GLY A 130 -16.72 8.74 4.68
CA GLY A 130 -16.88 8.03 3.43
C GLY A 130 -15.54 7.79 2.73
N ARG A 131 -15.64 7.22 1.53
CA ARG A 131 -14.47 6.78 0.78
C ARG A 131 -13.46 7.91 0.55
N ALA A 132 -12.19 7.66 0.86
CA ALA A 132 -11.12 8.60 0.56
C ALA A 132 -10.78 8.57 -0.93
N VAL A 133 -11.04 9.69 -1.62
CA VAL A 133 -10.79 9.83 -3.06
C VAL A 133 -9.73 10.90 -3.30
N VAL A 134 -8.76 10.59 -4.16
CA VAL A 134 -7.73 11.56 -4.58
C VAL A 134 -8.24 12.31 -5.81
N PRO A 135 -8.34 13.65 -5.77
CA PRO A 135 -8.77 14.46 -6.92
C PRO A 135 -7.86 14.25 -8.14
N VAL A 136 -8.42 14.39 -9.33
CA VAL A 136 -7.69 14.21 -10.61
C VAL A 136 -6.45 15.11 -10.70
N ARG A 137 -6.54 16.36 -10.21
CA ARG A 137 -5.39 17.30 -10.17
C ARG A 137 -4.24 16.77 -9.31
N THR A 138 -4.55 16.17 -8.17
CA THR A 138 -3.57 15.54 -7.28
C THR A 138 -2.98 14.29 -7.91
N LYS A 139 -3.78 13.49 -8.63
CA LYS A 139 -3.26 12.36 -9.43
C LYS A 139 -2.26 12.85 -10.49
N LEU A 140 -2.57 13.93 -11.19
CA LEU A 140 -1.69 14.53 -12.21
C LEU A 140 -0.36 15.01 -11.61
N LEU A 141 -0.40 15.70 -10.46
CA LEU A 141 0.82 16.09 -9.72
C LEU A 141 1.68 14.87 -9.36
N HIS A 142 1.07 13.75 -8.97
CA HIS A 142 1.78 12.52 -8.67
C HIS A 142 2.43 11.88 -9.90
N VAL A 143 1.76 11.91 -11.05
CA VAL A 143 2.37 11.53 -12.34
C VAL A 143 3.58 12.42 -12.63
N THR A 144 3.44 13.74 -12.54
CA THR A 144 4.54 14.68 -12.79
C THR A 144 5.72 14.45 -11.84
N ARG A 145 5.47 14.24 -10.54
CA ARG A 145 6.52 13.89 -9.56
C ARG A 145 7.19 12.55 -9.85
N ALA A 146 6.45 11.56 -10.33
CA ALA A 146 7.03 10.27 -10.74
C ALA A 146 7.90 10.42 -11.99
N MET A 147 7.47 11.27 -12.93
CA MET A 147 8.23 11.60 -14.14
C MET A 147 9.54 12.32 -13.80
N THR A 148 9.52 13.35 -12.95
CA THR A 148 10.75 14.09 -12.59
C THR A 148 11.80 13.20 -11.94
N ARG A 149 11.41 12.34 -10.99
CA ARG A 149 12.32 11.32 -10.43
C ARG A 149 12.79 10.31 -11.47
N GLY A 150 11.90 9.87 -12.36
CA GLY A 150 12.25 8.95 -13.45
C GLY A 150 13.26 9.54 -14.42
N LEU A 151 13.14 10.84 -14.75
CA LEU A 151 14.07 11.59 -15.60
C LEU A 151 15.44 11.76 -14.95
N LEU A 152 15.51 12.07 -13.64
CA LEU A 152 16.78 12.18 -12.91
C LEU A 152 17.53 10.84 -12.83
N GLU A 153 16.81 9.72 -12.80
CA GLU A 153 17.38 8.37 -12.75
C GLU A 153 17.59 7.75 -14.15
N ALA A 154 17.14 8.40 -15.22
CA ALA A 154 17.24 7.87 -16.58
C ALA A 154 18.68 7.67 -17.09
N PRO A 155 19.65 8.58 -16.84
CA PRO A 155 21.02 8.43 -17.35
C PRO A 155 21.73 7.18 -16.80
N SER A 156 21.54 6.87 -15.52
CA SER A 156 22.15 5.70 -14.87
C SER A 156 21.43 4.39 -15.22
N ARG A 157 20.16 4.45 -15.64
CA ARG A 157 19.34 3.29 -16.00
C ARG A 157 19.35 2.95 -17.49
N LEU A 158 19.66 3.90 -18.37
CA LEU A 158 19.85 3.66 -19.81
C LEU A 158 21.09 2.79 -20.09
N LEU A 159 22.08 2.84 -19.21
CA LEU A 159 23.29 2.01 -19.27
C LEU A 159 23.13 0.65 -18.56
N SER A 160 22.01 0.42 -17.87
CA SER A 160 21.76 -0.81 -17.12
C SER A 160 21.22 -1.90 -18.07
N THR A 161 22.08 -2.87 -18.37
CA THR A 161 21.76 -4.06 -19.18
C THR A 161 21.32 -5.23 -18.30
N THR A 162 20.53 -4.99 -17.25
CA THR A 162 20.09 -6.08 -16.36
C THR A 162 19.16 -7.03 -17.12
N ARG A 163 19.74 -8.12 -17.65
CA ARG A 163 19.00 -9.25 -18.22
C ARG A 163 18.35 -10.04 -17.10
N THR A 164 17.08 -10.29 -17.31
CA THR A 164 16.15 -10.91 -16.37
C THR A 164 15.98 -12.40 -16.66
N ARG A 165 16.05 -13.27 -15.65
CA ARG A 165 15.72 -14.72 -15.73
C ARG A 165 14.65 -15.06 -14.71
N VAL A 166 13.59 -15.78 -15.08
CA VAL A 166 12.53 -16.20 -14.13
C VAL A 166 13.13 -17.14 -13.06
N PRO A 167 12.91 -16.90 -11.75
CA PRO A 167 13.35 -17.83 -10.71
C PRO A 167 12.54 -19.13 -10.76
N SER A 168 13.21 -20.26 -10.63
CA SER A 168 12.59 -21.60 -10.61
C SER A 168 12.33 -22.15 -9.19
N GLY A 169 12.54 -21.36 -8.13
CA GLY A 169 12.44 -21.79 -6.73
C GLY A 169 11.53 -20.94 -5.83
N LEU A 170 11.12 -21.50 -4.70
CA LEU A 170 10.26 -20.85 -3.69
C LEU A 170 10.98 -19.69 -2.99
N LEU A 171 10.37 -18.51 -2.98
CA LEU A 171 10.93 -17.34 -2.30
C LEU A 171 10.59 -17.41 -0.82
N ARG A 172 11.60 -17.50 0.05
CA ARG A 172 11.45 -17.37 1.50
C ARG A 172 11.67 -15.91 1.91
N PHE A 173 10.72 -15.33 2.61
CA PHE A 173 10.82 -13.98 3.18
C PHE A 173 11.18 -14.11 4.67
N SER A 174 12.11 -13.29 5.17
CA SER A 174 12.31 -13.17 6.63
C SER A 174 11.33 -12.12 7.16
N ASP A 175 10.81 -12.34 8.37
CA ASP A 175 9.72 -11.54 8.98
C ASP A 175 10.09 -10.07 9.28
N GLY A 176 11.34 -9.66 9.02
CA GLY A 176 11.80 -8.29 9.19
C GLY A 176 11.48 -7.39 7.99
N VAL A 177 10.67 -6.36 8.21
CA VAL A 177 10.57 -5.18 7.32
C VAL A 177 11.85 -4.32 7.38
N VAL A 178 12.65 -4.52 8.42
CA VAL A 178 13.96 -3.89 8.64
C VAL A 178 15.04 -4.94 8.43
N GLY A 179 15.82 -4.77 7.36
CA GLY A 179 17.11 -5.40 7.20
C GLY A 179 18.13 -4.28 7.02
N GLU A 180 19.10 -4.23 7.93
CA GLU A 180 20.42 -3.66 7.65
C GLU A 180 21.04 -4.28 6.39
#